data_AF-A0A7J3F0M0-F1
#
_entry.id   AF-A0A7J3F0M0-F1
#
_cell.length_a   1.000
_cell.length_b   1.000
_cell.length_c   1.000
_cell.angle_alpha   90.00
_cell.angle_beta   90.00
_cell.angle_gamma   90.00
#
_symmetry.space_group_name_H-M   'P 1'
#
loop_
_entity.id
_entity.type
_entity.pdbx_description
1 polymer ?
#
loop_
_entity_poly.entity_id
_entity_poly.type
_entity_poly.pdbx_seq_one_letter_code
_entity_poly.pdbx_strand_id
1 'polypeptide(L)'
;MLGLEEHVAEVAKRYGWHVELRKRHGSRIQDLILRRGGLVLVIQVKDLSNPAGPKAITQTKRDFDEYIRHLLEEKMGITVVPILVSNNISEKAKRRALSYGIRFYSPNEIEKILK
;
A
#
# COMPACT_ATOMS: atom_id res chain seq x y z
N MET A 1 16.24 23.68 -8.20
CA MET A 1 15.07 23.17 -8.92
C MET A 1 14.35 22.24 -7.96
N LEU A 2 13.05 22.41 -7.72
CA LEU A 2 12.29 21.49 -6.85
C LEU A 2 12.13 20.14 -7.54
N GLY A 3 12.19 19.04 -6.80
CA GLY A 3 11.88 17.72 -7.33
C GLY A 3 10.39 17.60 -7.68
N LEU A 4 10.04 16.60 -8.50
CA LEU A 4 8.67 16.40 -8.97
C LEU A 4 7.70 16.17 -7.80
N GLU A 5 8.13 15.46 -6.75
CA GLU A 5 7.33 15.22 -5.54
C GLU A 5 7.02 16.53 -4.80
N GLU A 6 8.03 17.38 -4.59
CA GLU A 6 7.88 18.67 -3.94
C GLU A 6 6.99 19.60 -4.76
N HIS A 7 7.14 19.60 -6.09
CA HIS A 7 6.28 20.37 -6.98
C HIS A 7 4.80 19.98 -6.84
N VAL A 8 4.50 18.68 -6.89
CA VAL A 8 3.12 18.19 -6.71
C VAL A 8 2.59 18.54 -5.31
N ALA A 9 3.42 18.41 -4.27
CA ALA A 9 3.07 18.77 -2.90
C ALA A 9 2.72 20.26 -2.78
N GLU A 10 3.50 21.18 -3.36
CA GLU A 10 3.23 22.62 -3.35
C GLU A 10 1.94 22.96 -4.10
N VAL A 11 1.72 22.37 -5.28
CA VAL A 11 0.48 22.54 -6.04
C VAL A 11 -0.71 22.11 -5.18
N ALA A 12 -0.65 20.94 -4.55
CA ALA A 12 -1.71 20.43 -3.70
C ALA A 12 -2.00 21.36 -2.51
N LYS A 13 -0.96 21.84 -1.81
CA LYS A 13 -1.12 22.81 -0.70
C LYS A 13 -1.85 24.07 -1.13
N ARG A 14 -1.50 24.65 -2.29
CA ARG A 14 -2.18 25.84 -2.83
C ARG A 14 -3.68 25.63 -3.06
N TYR A 15 -4.10 24.40 -3.36
CA TYR A 15 -5.51 24.04 -3.56
C TYR A 15 -6.18 23.47 -2.28
N GLY A 16 -5.60 23.74 -1.12
CA GLY A 16 -6.20 23.43 0.19
C GLY A 16 -6.13 21.96 0.59
N TRP A 17 -5.19 21.19 0.03
CA TRP A 17 -4.95 19.82 0.48
C TRP A 17 -4.02 19.79 1.69
N HIS A 18 -4.33 18.92 2.66
CA HIS A 18 -3.35 18.49 3.65
C HIS A 18 -2.38 17.52 2.97
N VAL A 19 -1.08 17.73 3.16
CA VAL A 19 -0.03 17.02 2.43
C VAL A 19 0.92 16.30 3.38
N GLU A 20 1.10 15.00 3.18
CA GLU A 20 2.12 14.20 3.85
C GLU A 20 3.10 13.68 2.80
N LEU A 21 4.29 14.29 2.75
CA LEU A 21 5.36 13.95 1.81
C LEU A 21 6.30 12.91 2.45
N ARG A 22 6.65 11.86 1.69
CA ARG A 22 7.66 10.86 2.04
C ARG A 22 7.48 10.26 3.43
N LYS A 23 6.23 10.04 3.83
CA LYS A 23 5.87 9.60 5.17
C LYS A 23 5.65 8.09 5.23
N ARG A 24 6.05 7.50 6.35
CA ARG A 24 5.85 6.08 6.63
C ARG A 24 4.44 5.80 7.13
N HIS A 25 3.74 4.88 6.48
CA HIS A 25 2.49 4.30 6.95
C HIS A 25 2.65 2.77 6.95
N GLY A 26 2.48 2.17 8.13
CA GLY A 26 2.85 0.78 8.36
C GLY A 26 4.35 0.53 8.09
N SER A 27 4.63 -0.41 7.19
CA SER A 27 5.96 -0.86 6.80
C SER A 27 6.57 -0.07 5.63
N ARG A 28 5.79 0.74 4.90
CA ARG A 28 6.25 1.42 3.68
C ARG A 28 6.32 2.93 3.85
N ILE A 29 7.20 3.56 3.08
CA ILE A 29 7.22 5.00 2.88
C ILE A 29 6.46 5.29 1.60
N GLN A 30 5.41 6.11 1.69
CA GLN A 30 4.66 6.60 0.53
C GLN A 30 5.20 7.96 0.10
N ASP A 31 5.30 8.19 -1.20
CA ASP A 31 5.81 9.46 -1.74
C ASP A 31 4.91 10.63 -1.33
N LEU A 32 3.59 10.51 -1.53
CA LEU A 32 2.67 11.59 -1.19
C LEU A 32 1.29 11.07 -0.79
N ILE A 33 0.77 11.54 0.34
CA ILE A 33 -0.62 11.38 0.73
C ILE A 33 -1.28 12.74 0.77
N LEU A 34 -2.40 12.90 0.07
CA LEU A 34 -3.20 14.11 0.07
C LEU A 34 -4.55 13.85 0.73
N ARG A 35 -4.98 14.74 1.62
CA ARG A 35 -6.31 14.66 2.24
C ARG A 35 -7.08 15.97 2.07
N ARG A 36 -8.36 15.88 1.73
CA ARG A 36 -9.28 17.03 1.70
C ARG A 36 -10.72 16.56 1.98
N GLY A 37 -11.27 16.98 3.12
CA GLY A 37 -12.53 16.44 3.62
C GLY A 37 -12.42 14.92 3.84
N GLY A 38 -13.39 14.17 3.32
CA GLY A 38 -13.39 12.70 3.36
C GLY A 38 -12.57 12.01 2.25
N LEU A 39 -11.96 12.76 1.33
CA LEU A 39 -11.19 12.20 0.22
C LEU A 39 -9.71 12.09 0.58
N VAL A 40 -9.13 10.92 0.32
CA VAL A 40 -7.70 10.66 0.44
C VAL A 40 -7.13 10.15 -0.87
N LEU A 41 -6.02 10.74 -1.31
CA LEU A 41 -5.26 10.30 -2.48
C LEU A 41 -3.92 9.73 -2.01
N VAL A 42 -3.66 8.47 -2.38
CA VAL A 42 -2.35 7.83 -2.22
C VAL A 42 -1.63 7.94 -3.55
N ILE A 43 -0.57 8.75 -3.59
CA ILE A 43 0.08 9.13 -4.83
C ILE A 43 1.51 8.60 -4.83
N GLN A 44 1.80 7.78 -5.84
CA GLN A 44 3.17 7.42 -6.21
C GLN A 44 3.65 8.40 -7.25
N VAL A 45 4.82 8.98 -7.04
CA VAL A 45 5.49 9.84 -8.01
C VAL A 45 6.60 9.03 -8.68
N LYS A 46 6.73 9.23 -9.98
CA LYS A 46 7.77 8.62 -10.80
C LYS A 46 8.33 9.67 -11.73
N ASP A 47 9.45 10.25 -11.33
CA ASP A 47 10.26 11.07 -12.20
C ASP A 47 11.07 10.13 -13.11
N LEU A 48 10.55 9.88 -14.30
CA LEU A 48 11.14 8.93 -15.24
C LEU A 48 11.43 9.64 -16.56
N SER A 49 12.60 9.37 -17.13
CA SER A 49 12.95 9.69 -18.52
C SER A 49 12.18 8.84 -19.54
N ASN A 50 11.44 7.81 -19.09
CA ASN A 50 10.65 6.88 -19.91
C ASN A 50 9.22 6.71 -19.33
N PRO A 51 8.24 6.29 -20.13
CA PRO A 51 6.88 6.05 -19.66
C PRO A 51 6.81 5.04 -18.49
N ALA A 52 5.84 5.25 -17.60
CA ALA A 52 5.62 4.35 -16.47
C ALA A 52 5.14 2.96 -16.93
N GLY A 53 5.86 1.90 -16.53
CA GLY A 53 5.49 0.52 -16.85
C GLY A 53 4.56 -0.14 -15.81
N PRO A 54 4.12 -1.39 -16.04
CA PRO A 54 3.20 -2.12 -15.15
C PRO A 54 3.69 -2.27 -13.69
N LYS A 55 5.01 -2.25 -13.47
CA LYS A 55 5.60 -2.26 -12.12
C LYS A 55 5.22 -1.01 -11.33
N ALA A 56 5.12 0.16 -11.96
CA ALA A 56 4.71 1.40 -11.30
C ALA A 56 3.26 1.31 -10.81
N ILE A 57 2.37 0.71 -11.62
CA ILE A 57 0.98 0.43 -11.23
C ILE A 57 0.92 -0.54 -10.05
N THR A 58 1.71 -1.62 -10.10
CA THR A 58 1.78 -2.60 -9.00
C THR A 58 2.28 -1.98 -7.70
N GLN A 59 3.26 -1.07 -7.78
CA GLN A 59 3.78 -0.35 -6.62
C GLN A 59 2.71 0.59 -6.05
N THR A 60 2.03 1.37 -6.90
CA THR A 60 0.94 2.26 -6.49
C THR A 60 -0.18 1.51 -5.77
N LYS A 61 -0.61 0.35 -6.30
CA LYS A 61 -1.62 -0.50 -5.64
C LYS A 61 -1.16 -0.98 -4.26
N ARG A 62 0.11 -1.38 -4.15
CA ARG A 62 0.70 -1.83 -2.88
C ARG A 62 0.79 -0.73 -1.85
N ASP A 63 1.10 0.49 -2.26
CA ASP A 63 1.17 1.64 -1.36
C ASP A 63 -0.23 2.08 -0.90
N PHE A 64 -1.23 1.99 -1.79
CA PHE A 64 -2.64 2.14 -1.44
C PHE A 64 -3.10 1.10 -0.41
N ASP A 65 -2.84 -0.20 -0.66
CA ASP A 65 -3.26 -1.26 0.26
C ASP A 65 -2.62 -1.11 1.63
N GLU A 66 -1.35 -0.73 1.67
CA GLU A 66 -0.63 -0.46 2.92
C GLU A 66 -1.24 0.72 3.68
N TYR A 67 -1.60 1.78 2.96
CA TYR A 67 -2.22 2.95 3.56
C TYR A 67 -3.61 2.63 4.13
N ILE A 68 -4.43 1.86 3.41
CA ILE A 68 -5.72 1.38 3.91
C ILE A 68 -5.53 0.53 5.16
N ARG A 69 -4.58 -0.40 5.16
CA ARG A 69 -4.27 -1.23 6.33
C ARG A 69 -3.87 -0.38 7.52
N HIS A 70 -3.01 0.61 7.32
CA HIS A 70 -2.62 1.55 8.36
C HIS A 70 -3.82 2.36 8.90
N LEU A 71 -4.74 2.79 8.04
CA LEU A 71 -5.96 3.48 8.51
C LEU A 71 -6.84 2.57 9.37
N LEU A 72 -7.05 1.32 8.94
CA LEU A 72 -7.84 0.35 9.71
C LEU A 72 -7.20 0.07 11.08
N GLU A 73 -5.88 -0.11 11.11
CA GLU A 73 -5.13 -0.37 12.34
C GLU A 73 -5.16 0.85 13.28
N GLU A 74 -4.72 2.03 12.82
CA GLU A 74 -4.56 3.22 13.68
C GLU A 74 -5.88 3.91 14.02
N LYS A 75 -6.83 3.94 13.09
CA LYS A 75 -8.09 4.69 13.29
C LYS A 75 -9.20 3.82 13.83
N MET A 76 -9.19 2.53 13.53
CA MET A 76 -10.27 1.63 13.91
C MET A 76 -9.82 0.52 14.87
N GLY A 77 -8.52 0.37 15.13
CA GLY A 77 -8.00 -0.72 15.94
C GLY A 77 -8.19 -2.10 15.31
N ILE A 78 -8.34 -2.15 13.98
CA ILE A 78 -8.65 -3.38 13.23
C ILE A 78 -7.41 -3.84 12.46
N THR A 79 -6.96 -5.05 12.75
CA THR A 79 -5.92 -5.73 11.97
C THR A 79 -6.56 -6.63 10.92
N VAL A 80 -6.30 -6.34 9.63
CA VAL A 80 -6.77 -7.18 8.52
C VAL A 80 -5.61 -8.01 7.97
N VAL A 81 -5.75 -9.33 8.00
CA VAL A 81 -4.73 -10.27 7.52
C VAL A 81 -5.27 -11.04 6.31
N PRO A 82 -4.70 -10.87 5.10
CA PRO A 82 -5.11 -11.66 3.95
C PRO A 82 -4.60 -13.11 4.08
N ILE A 83 -5.50 -14.07 3.86
CA ILE A 83 -5.22 -15.49 3.99
C ILE A 83 -5.63 -16.23 2.71
N LEU A 84 -4.74 -17.09 2.22
CA LEU A 84 -5.03 -18.07 1.17
C LEU A 84 -5.08 -19.46 1.80
N VAL A 85 -6.17 -20.19 1.57
CA VAL A 85 -6.30 -21.59 1.96
C VAL A 85 -6.24 -22.49 0.73
N SER A 86 -5.32 -23.45 0.71
CA SER A 86 -5.28 -24.49 -0.31
C SER A 86 -4.47 -25.70 0.17
N ASN A 87 -4.72 -26.89 -0.38
CA ASN A 87 -3.94 -28.09 -0.04
C ASN A 87 -2.47 -27.96 -0.46
N ASN A 88 -2.18 -27.23 -1.54
CA ASN A 88 -0.84 -27.08 -2.09
C ASN A 88 -0.64 -25.66 -2.63
N ILE A 89 0.62 -25.21 -2.67
CA ILE A 89 1.01 -23.94 -3.28
C ILE A 89 2.39 -24.08 -3.93
N SER A 90 2.54 -23.57 -5.15
CA SER A 90 3.81 -23.60 -5.86
C SER A 90 4.84 -22.65 -5.23
N GLU A 91 6.14 -22.93 -5.39
CA GLU A 91 7.21 -22.05 -4.88
C GLU A 91 7.15 -20.62 -5.45
N LYS A 92 6.73 -20.48 -6.71
CA LYS A 92 6.51 -19.17 -7.33
C LYS A 92 5.36 -18.42 -6.65
N ALA A 93 4.28 -19.12 -6.31
CA ALA A 93 3.15 -18.53 -5.60
C ALA A 93 3.48 -18.20 -4.14
N LYS A 94 4.26 -19.03 -3.43
CA LYS A 94 4.76 -18.72 -2.07
C LYS A 94 5.55 -17.42 -2.03
N ARG A 95 6.52 -17.25 -2.94
CA ARG A 95 7.29 -16.00 -3.05
C ARG A 95 6.41 -14.79 -3.31
N ARG A 96 5.39 -14.95 -4.17
CA ARG A 96 4.43 -13.89 -4.47
C ARG A 96 3.58 -13.56 -3.25
N ALA A 97 3.03 -14.56 -2.55
CA ALA A 97 2.23 -14.40 -1.35
C ALA A 97 3.00 -13.62 -0.26
N LEU A 98 4.26 -14.00 -0.01
CA LEU A 98 5.14 -13.28 0.93
C LEU A 98 5.29 -11.81 0.55
N SER A 99 5.50 -11.50 -0.73
CA SER A 99 5.64 -10.11 -1.20
C SER A 99 4.36 -9.27 -1.07
N TYR A 100 3.21 -9.90 -0.89
CA TYR A 100 1.91 -9.25 -0.66
C TYR A 100 1.44 -9.39 0.81
N GLY A 101 2.24 -9.98 1.69
CA GLY A 101 1.85 -10.21 3.09
C GLY A 101 0.72 -11.23 3.28
N ILE A 102 0.49 -12.11 2.30
CA ILE A 102 -0.56 -13.13 2.34
C ILE A 102 -0.07 -14.34 3.13
N ARG A 103 -0.83 -14.74 4.15
CA ARG A 103 -0.58 -15.99 4.87
C ARG A 103 -1.19 -17.16 4.12
N PHE A 104 -0.50 -18.30 4.14
CA PHE A 104 -0.96 -19.52 3.50
C PHE A 104 -1.18 -20.61 4.55
N TYR A 105 -2.29 -21.32 4.42
CA TYR A 105 -2.60 -22.48 5.26
C TYR A 105 -3.24 -23.58 4.41
N SER A 106 -3.00 -24.83 4.76
CA SER A 106 -3.85 -25.95 4.36
C SER A 106 -5.18 -25.93 5.13
N PRO A 107 -6.23 -26.64 4.66
CA PRO A 107 -7.49 -26.76 5.39
C PRO A 107 -7.30 -27.23 6.84
N ASN A 108 -6.46 -28.23 7.07
CA ASN A 108 -6.17 -28.74 8.42
C ASN A 108 -5.43 -27.72 9.30
N GLU A 109 -4.57 -26.88 8.71
CA GLU A 109 -3.85 -25.83 9.46
C GLU A 109 -4.77 -24.67 9.83
N ILE A 110 -5.63 -24.22 8.91
CA ILE A 110 -6.55 -23.11 9.20
C ILE A 110 -7.59 -23.52 10.25
N GLU A 111 -8.08 -24.76 10.24
CA GLU A 111 -8.96 -25.28 11.29
C GLU A 111 -8.35 -25.20 12.69
N LYS A 112 -7.02 -25.38 12.81
CA LYS A 112 -6.33 -25.26 14.10
C LYS A 112 -6.20 -23.81 14.56
N ILE A 113 -6.14 -22.86 13.64
CA ILE A 113 -5.98 -21.44 13.93
C ILE A 113 -7.33 -20.77 14.23
N LEU A 114 -8.42 -21.30 13.68
CA LEU A 114 -9.78 -20.79 13.89
C LEU A 114 -10.44 -21.31 15.18
N LYS A 115 -9.82 -22.28 15.87
CA LYS A 115 -10.22 -22.74 17.20
C LYS A 115 -9.50 -21.93 18.27
#